data_AF-A0A6A1UZ07-F1
#
_entry.id   AF-A0A6A1UZ07-F1
#
_cell.length_a   1.000
_cell.length_b   1.000
_cell.length_c   1.000
_cell.angle_alpha   90.00
_cell.angle_beta   90.00
_cell.angle_gamma   90.00
#
_symmetry.space_group_name_H-M   'P 1'
#
loop_
_entity.id
_entity.type
_entity.pdbx_description
1 polymer ?
#
loop_
_entity_poly.entity_id
_entity_poly.type
_entity_poly.pdbx_seq_one_letter_code
_entity_poly.pdbx_strand_id
1 'polypeptide(L)'
;MSKKVYPFHIIQPIIRTGWRFLEEIKTKDAGQNHFLFTFMSVADKDCVLLHDSWNFKGSYMILKEWDPKKTIDEVELSMVEFWVQIHGLPWRLWMNGMLE
;
A
#
# COMPACT_ATOMS: atom_id res chain seq x y z
N MET A 1 1.96 -1.61 14.68
CA MET A 1 0.58 -1.64 14.13
C MET A 1 -0.23 -0.46 14.63
N SER A 2 -1.11 0.11 13.79
CA SER A 2 -1.95 1.25 14.17
C SER A 2 -2.85 0.86 15.36
N LYS A 3 -2.92 1.73 16.38
CA LYS A 3 -3.88 1.58 17.50
C LYS A 3 -5.33 1.76 17.04
N LYS A 4 -5.52 2.46 15.92
CA LYS A 4 -6.83 2.65 15.31
C LYS A 4 -7.17 1.42 14.48
N VAL A 5 -8.27 0.77 14.84
CA VAL A 5 -8.80 -0.39 14.13
C VAL A 5 -9.84 0.09 13.14
N TYR A 6 -9.71 -0.34 11.89
CA TYR A 6 -10.71 -0.06 10.87
C TYR A 6 -11.52 -1.32 10.57
N PRO A 7 -12.85 -1.29 10.74
CA PRO A 7 -13.70 -2.41 10.35
C PRO A 7 -13.59 -2.69 8.85
N PHE A 8 -13.61 -3.96 8.47
CA PHE A 8 -13.47 -4.38 7.08
C PHE A 8 -14.50 -3.72 6.13
N HIS A 9 -15.76 -3.60 6.56
CA HIS A 9 -16.83 -2.98 5.76
C HIS A 9 -16.58 -1.48 5.47
N ILE A 10 -15.70 -0.82 6.22
CA ILE A 10 -15.29 0.57 5.97
C ILE A 10 -14.10 0.62 5.00
N ILE A 11 -13.19 -0.35 5.09
CA ILE A 11 -11.96 -0.42 4.28
C ILE A 11 -12.27 -0.88 2.86
N GLN A 12 -13.09 -1.92 2.71
CA GLN A 12 -13.38 -2.55 1.44
C GLN A 12 -13.86 -1.58 0.34
N PRO A 13 -14.84 -0.66 0.58
CA PRO A 13 -15.28 0.28 -0.45
C PRO A 13 -14.18 1.27 -0.87
N ILE A 14 -13.32 1.66 0.05
CA ILE A 14 -12.25 2.63 -0.21
C ILE A 14 -11.13 1.98 -1.00
N ILE A 15 -10.77 0.74 -0.66
CA ILE A 15 -9.84 -0.07 -1.47
C ILE A 15 -10.38 -0.22 -2.89
N ARG A 16 -11.66 -0.58 -3.06
CA ARG A 16 -12.28 -0.69 -4.40
C ARG A 16 -12.27 0.63 -5.17
N THR A 17 -12.41 1.76 -4.48
CA THR A 17 -12.35 3.08 -5.10
C THR A 17 -10.93 3.46 -5.51
N GLY A 18 -9.93 3.18 -4.66
CA GLY A 18 -8.52 3.39 -4.97
C GLY A 18 -8.05 2.50 -6.13
N TRP A 19 -8.54 1.27 -6.20
CA TRP A 19 -8.22 0.26 -7.22
C TRP A 19 -9.25 0.16 -8.33
N ARG A 20 -9.96 1.25 -8.63
CA ARG A 20 -11.02 1.25 -9.66
C ARG A 20 -10.54 0.91 -11.08
N PHE A 21 -9.23 0.92 -11.32
CA PHE A 21 -8.63 0.51 -12.59
C PHE A 21 -8.55 -1.01 -12.74
N LEU A 22 -8.72 -1.76 -11.64
CA LEU A 22 -8.84 -3.22 -11.67
C LEU A 22 -10.25 -3.61 -12.07
N GLU A 23 -10.37 -4.62 -12.94
CA GLU A 23 -11.66 -5.19 -13.34
C GLU A 23 -12.35 -5.88 -12.16
N GLU A 24 -11.60 -6.70 -11.43
CA GLU A 24 -12.08 -7.36 -10.22
C GLU A 24 -10.96 -7.50 -9.19
N ILE A 25 -11.33 -7.35 -7.91
CA ILE A 25 -10.49 -7.76 -6.80
C ILE A 25 -11.33 -8.40 -5.70
N LYS A 26 -10.84 -9.53 -5.17
CA LYS A 26 -11.43 -10.19 -4.01
C LYS A 26 -10.70 -9.75 -2.75
N THR A 27 -11.48 -9.38 -1.74
CA THR A 27 -10.99 -8.85 -0.47
C THR A 27 -11.52 -9.73 0.65
N LYS A 28 -10.67 -10.13 1.61
CA LYS A 28 -11.07 -10.93 2.77
C LYS A 28 -10.55 -10.28 4.06
N ASP A 29 -11.39 -10.27 5.09
CA ASP A 29 -10.98 -9.92 6.45
C ASP A 29 -10.06 -11.01 7.01
N ALA A 30 -8.86 -10.61 7.40
CA ALA A 30 -7.80 -11.47 7.90
C ALA A 30 -7.47 -11.20 9.37
N GLY A 31 -8.32 -10.43 10.07
CA GLY A 31 -8.15 -10.08 11.46
C GLY A 31 -7.89 -8.58 11.65
N GLN A 32 -7.50 -8.22 12.86
CA GLN A 32 -7.39 -6.82 13.28
C GLN A 32 -6.37 -6.07 12.41
N ASN A 33 -6.85 -5.16 11.57
CA ASN A 33 -6.05 -4.38 10.62
C ASN A 33 -5.26 -5.22 9.60
N HIS A 34 -5.68 -6.46 9.36
CA HIS A 34 -5.13 -7.32 8.33
C HIS A 34 -6.18 -7.62 7.27
N PHE A 35 -5.78 -7.51 6.01
CA PHE A 35 -6.66 -7.71 4.87
C PHE A 35 -5.94 -8.53 3.81
N LEU A 36 -6.63 -9.50 3.24
CA LEU A 36 -6.13 -10.28 2.12
C LEU A 36 -6.77 -9.82 0.83
N PHE A 37 -5.93 -9.70 -0.19
CA PHE A 37 -6.28 -9.24 -1.52
C PHE A 37 -5.93 -10.33 -2.52
N THR A 38 -6.88 -10.68 -3.39
CA THR A 38 -6.67 -11.64 -4.48
C THR A 38 -6.99 -10.95 -5.79
N PHE A 39 -5.98 -10.88 -6.64
CA PHE A 39 -6.01 -10.23 -7.95
C PHE A 39 -6.32 -11.25 -9.05
N MET A 40 -6.90 -10.79 -10.15
CA MET A 40 -7.24 -11.65 -11.29
C MET A 40 -6.01 -12.03 -12.12
N SER A 41 -5.00 -11.16 -12.15
CA SER A 41 -3.74 -11.40 -12.84
C SER A 41 -2.53 -10.99 -12.02
N VAL A 42 -1.36 -11.52 -12.38
CA VAL A 42 -0.08 -11.09 -11.80
C VAL A 42 0.21 -9.62 -12.15
N ALA A 43 -0.16 -9.18 -13.35
CA ALA A 43 0.01 -7.80 -13.79
C ALA A 43 -0.78 -6.80 -12.91
N ASP A 44 -2.00 -7.16 -12.50
CA ASP A 44 -2.81 -6.35 -11.58
C ASP A 44 -2.14 -6.22 -10.20
N LYS A 45 -1.66 -7.34 -9.66
CA LYS A 45 -0.92 -7.39 -8.40
C LYS A 45 0.33 -6.50 -8.48
N ASP A 46 1.12 -6.66 -9.54
CA ASP A 46 2.38 -5.94 -9.72
C ASP A 46 2.14 -4.44 -9.91
N CYS A 47 1.09 -4.06 -10.64
CA CYS A 47 0.67 -2.67 -10.78
C CYS A 47 0.35 -2.04 -9.41
N VAL A 48 -0.42 -2.75 -8.58
CA VAL A 48 -0.81 -2.29 -7.24
C VAL A 48 0.37 -2.24 -6.27
N LEU A 49 1.33 -3.15 -6.38
CA LEU A 49 2.55 -3.15 -5.56
C LEU A 49 3.54 -2.05 -5.98
N LEU A 50 3.64 -1.76 -7.28
CA LEU A 50 4.59 -0.78 -7.82
C LEU A 50 4.12 0.66 -7.65
N HIS A 51 2.82 0.92 -7.84
CA HIS A 51 2.35 2.28 -8.06
C HIS A 51 1.85 3.01 -6.82
N ASP A 52 1.89 2.41 -5.64
CA ASP A 52 1.16 3.01 -4.53
C ASP A 52 1.83 3.00 -3.16
N SER A 53 1.45 4.04 -2.44
CA SER A 53 1.67 4.23 -1.02
C SER A 53 0.27 4.35 -0.40
N TRP A 54 -0.47 3.23 -0.36
CA TRP A 54 -1.93 3.26 -0.17
C TRP A 54 -2.31 3.92 1.16
N ASN A 55 -2.57 5.23 1.10
CA ASN A 55 -2.99 6.02 2.22
C ASN A 55 -4.52 5.96 2.32
N PHE A 56 -5.02 5.35 3.38
CA PHE A 56 -6.43 5.30 3.72
C PHE A 56 -6.77 6.44 4.68
N LYS A 57 -7.47 7.48 4.22
CA LYS A 57 -7.93 8.61 5.07
C LYS A 57 -6.84 9.15 6.02
N GLY A 58 -5.62 9.34 5.52
CA GLY A 58 -4.45 9.78 6.30
C GLY A 58 -3.69 8.66 7.00
N SER A 59 -4.10 7.39 6.89
CA SER A 59 -3.44 6.22 7.49
C SER A 59 -2.67 5.44 6.44
N TYR A 60 -1.41 5.09 6.70
CA TYR A 60 -0.63 4.27 5.78
C TYR A 60 -1.06 2.81 5.83
N MET A 61 -1.16 2.17 4.66
CA MET A 61 -1.28 0.73 4.50
C MET A 61 0.06 0.16 4.04
N ILE A 62 0.47 -0.95 4.65
CA ILE A 62 1.61 -1.73 4.20
C ILE A 62 1.06 -2.86 3.35
N LEU A 63 1.49 -2.94 2.10
CA LEU A 63 1.12 -4.00 1.18
C LEU A 63 2.34 -4.87 0.88
N LYS A 64 2.20 -6.18 1.04
CA LYS A 64 3.25 -7.16 0.73
C LYS A 64 2.63 -8.36 0.04
N GLU A 65 3.41 -8.98 -0.84
CA GLU A 65 3.07 -10.29 -1.37
C GLU A 65 3.11 -11.33 -0.25
N TRP A 66 2.04 -12.13 -0.15
CA TRP A 66 1.90 -13.12 0.89
C TRP A 66 2.37 -14.49 0.39
N ASP A 67 3.33 -15.10 1.09
CA ASP A 67 3.71 -16.50 0.91
C ASP A 67 2.65 -17.40 1.58
N PRO A 68 1.92 -18.25 0.83
CA PRO A 68 0.90 -19.14 1.38
C PRO A 68 1.42 -20.14 2.43
N LYS A 69 2.74 -20.33 2.51
CA LYS A 69 3.38 -21.19 3.54
C LYS A 69 3.46 -20.52 4.90
N LYS A 70 3.24 -19.20 4.96
CA LYS A 70 3.25 -18.41 6.19
C LYS A 70 1.82 -18.08 6.61
N THR A 71 1.56 -18.12 7.91
CA THR A 71 0.38 -17.51 8.51
C THR A 71 0.43 -15.98 8.35
N ILE A 72 -0.72 -15.33 8.47
CA ILE A 72 -0.82 -13.86 8.37
C ILE A 72 0.04 -13.17 9.44
N ASP A 73 0.09 -13.73 10.66
CA ASP A 73 0.85 -13.17 11.78
C ASP A 73 2.37 -13.32 11.61
N GLU A 74 2.83 -14.25 10.74
CA GLU A 74 4.24 -14.40 10.38
C GLU A 74 4.70 -13.41 9.29
N VAL A 75 3.77 -12.67 8.69
CA VAL A 75 4.10 -11.63 7.71
C VAL A 75 4.46 -10.34 8.42
N GLU A 76 5.72 -9.93 8.32
CA GLU A 76 6.18 -8.69 8.94
C GLU A 76 5.66 -7.46 8.18
N LEU A 77 4.68 -6.76 8.76
CA LEU A 77 4.13 -5.50 8.28
C LEU A 77 4.58 -4.32 9.16
N SER A 78 5.90 -4.10 9.23
CA SER A 78 6.53 -3.07 10.07
C SER A 78 7.01 -1.83 9.31
N MET A 79 7.34 -1.98 8.02
CA MET A 79 7.97 -0.94 7.20
C MET A 79 7.40 -0.96 5.77
N VAL A 80 7.35 0.22 5.16
CA VAL A 80 7.00 0.43 3.75
C VAL A 80 7.82 1.59 3.18
N GLU A 81 8.18 1.49 1.91
CA GLU A 81 8.82 2.58 1.16
C GLU A 81 7.74 3.47 0.55
N PHE A 82 7.93 4.79 0.61
CA PHE A 82 6.98 5.73 0.05
C PHE A 82 7.70 6.97 -0.47
N TRP A 83 7.05 7.65 -1.43
CA TRP A 83 7.56 8.89 -2.00
C TRP A 83 7.30 10.06 -1.04
N VAL A 84 8.33 10.88 -0.83
CA VAL A 84 8.21 12.15 -0.11
C VAL A 84 8.45 13.31 -1.06
N GLN A 85 7.59 14.32 -0.99
CA GLN A 85 7.83 15.57 -1.69
C GLN A 85 8.61 16.52 -0.79
N ILE A 86 9.82 16.89 -1.21
CA ILE A 86 10.66 17.84 -0.47
C ILE A 86 10.34 19.26 -0.96
N HIS A 87 9.97 20.15 -0.03
CA HIS A 87 9.67 21.55 -0.32
C HIS A 87 10.77 22.48 0.20
N GLY A 88 10.94 23.65 -0.42
CA GLY A 88 11.81 24.72 0.10
C GLY A 88 13.32 24.43 -0.01
N LEU A 89 13.73 23.49 -0.87
CA LEU A 89 15.15 23.25 -1.13
C LEU A 89 15.81 24.50 -1.73
N PRO A 90 16.93 24.99 -1.16
CA PRO A 90 17.69 26.10 -1.72
C PRO A 90 18.10 25.82 -3.17
N TRP A 91 17.83 26.76 -4.07
CA TRP A 91 18.10 26.62 -5.52
C TRP A 91 19.54 26.21 -5.86
N ARG A 92 20.51 26.62 -5.04
CA ARG A 92 21.94 26.31 -5.20
C ARG A 92 22.26 24.82 -5.06
N LEU A 93 21.46 24.06 -4.30
CA LEU A 93 21.68 22.63 -4.10
C LEU A 93 21.18 21.78 -5.29
N TRP A 94 20.36 22.35 -6.16
CA TRP A 94 19.83 21.64 -7.33
C TRP A 94 20.85 21.59 -8.48
N MET A 95 21.71 22.61 -8.60
CA MET A 95 22.63 22.71 -9.74
C MET A 95 23.87 21.82 -9.62
N ASN A 96 24.29 21.45 -8.41
CA ASN A 96 25.50 20.64 -8.21
C ASN A 96 25.31 19.15 -8.57
N GLY A 97 24.07 18.64 -8.61
CA GLY A 97 23.78 17.24 -8.97
C GLY A 97 23.38 17.02 -10.43
N MET A 98 23.31 18.09 -11.24
CA MET A 98 22.92 18.00 -12.67
C MET A 98 24.13 18.20 -13.62
N LEU A 99 25.36 18.28 -13.08
CA LEU A 99 26.59 18.48 -13.84
C LEU A 99 27.51 17.24 -13.83
N GLU A 100 27.00 16.07 -13.46
CA GLU A 100 27.66 14.77 -13.63
C GLU A 100 26.96 13.93 -14.70
#